data_AF-A0A2G9UNZ9-F1
#
_entry.id   AF-A0A2G9UNZ9-F1
#
_cell.length_a   1.000
_cell.length_b   1.000
_cell.length_c   1.000
_cell.angle_alpha   90.00
_cell.angle_beta   90.00
_cell.angle_gamma   90.00
#
_symmetry.space_group_name_H-M   'P 1'
#
loop_
_entity.id
_entity.type
_entity.pdbx_description
1 polymer ?
#
loop_
_entity_poly.entity_id
_entity_poly.type
_entity_poly.pdbx_seq_one_letter_code
_entity_poly.pdbx_strand_id
1 'polypeptide(L)'
;MEPATINYPFEKGPISSRFRGEHALRRYPSGEERCIACKLCEAICPAQAITIEAETRPDGSRRTTRYDIDMTKCIYCGLCQEACPVDAIVEGPNFEYSTETHMELLYNKEKLLTNGDRWEPELAANLQSEYLYR
;
A
#
# COMPACT_ATOMS: atom_id res chain seq x y z
N MET A 1 -27.81 31.64 3.24
CA MET A 1 -27.31 30.32 2.80
C MET A 1 -26.07 30.05 3.61
N GLU A 2 -26.01 28.91 4.29
CA GLU A 2 -24.84 28.53 5.08
C GLU A 2 -23.68 28.15 4.14
N PRO A 3 -22.41 28.48 4.44
CA PRO A 3 -21.28 28.18 3.55
C PRO A 3 -21.00 26.67 3.51
N ALA A 4 -20.62 26.16 2.33
CA ALA A 4 -20.27 24.75 2.12
C ALA A 4 -18.79 24.42 2.46
N THR A 5 -18.12 25.30 3.21
CA THR A 5 -16.70 25.16 3.60
C THR A 5 -16.55 24.25 4.81
N ILE A 6 -15.66 23.27 4.74
CA ILE A 6 -15.24 22.46 5.89
C ILE A 6 -14.06 23.13 6.63
N ASN A 7 -13.95 22.92 7.94
CA ASN A 7 -12.88 23.50 8.75
C ASN A 7 -11.61 22.60 8.79
N TYR A 8 -10.92 22.46 7.65
CA TYR A 8 -9.66 21.69 7.60
C TYR A 8 -8.55 22.39 8.42
N PRO A 9 -7.75 21.69 9.24
CA PRO A 9 -7.61 20.22 9.36
C PRO A 9 -8.48 19.57 10.45
N PHE A 10 -9.30 20.32 11.17
CA PHE A 10 -10.11 19.82 12.30
C PHE A 10 -11.32 19.01 11.83
N GLU A 11 -11.84 19.33 10.66
CA GLU A 11 -12.86 18.59 9.94
C GLU A 11 -12.28 18.09 8.61
N LYS A 12 -12.38 16.79 8.35
CA LYS A 12 -11.92 16.17 7.10
C LYS A 12 -13.11 15.79 6.22
N GLY A 13 -12.90 15.80 4.91
CA GLY A 13 -13.89 15.30 3.97
C GLY A 13 -14.15 13.81 4.17
N PRO A 14 -15.39 13.33 3.93
CA PRO A 14 -15.69 11.91 4.02
C PRO A 14 -14.97 11.14 2.92
N ILE A 15 -14.32 10.03 3.29
CA ILE A 15 -13.64 9.12 2.37
C ILE A 15 -14.36 7.76 2.36
N SER A 16 -14.42 7.13 1.18
CA SER A 16 -14.94 5.77 1.06
C SER A 16 -13.89 4.74 1.49
N SER A 17 -14.33 3.56 1.93
CA SER A 17 -13.51 2.36 2.15
C SER A 17 -12.66 1.93 0.94
N ARG A 18 -13.08 2.31 -0.28
CA ARG A 18 -12.37 2.06 -1.54
C ARG A 18 -11.34 3.13 -1.93
N PHE A 19 -11.11 4.13 -1.07
CA PHE A 19 -10.14 5.19 -1.34
C PHE A 19 -8.75 4.61 -1.56
N ARG A 20 -7.96 5.26 -2.43
CA ARG A 20 -6.64 4.82 -2.85
C ARG A 20 -5.60 5.87 -2.45
N GLY A 21 -4.77 5.54 -1.46
CA GLY A 21 -3.75 6.44 -0.91
C GLY A 21 -2.36 5.80 -0.80
N GLU A 22 -1.68 6.08 0.32
CA GLU A 22 -0.31 5.61 0.58
C GLU A 22 -0.25 4.08 0.59
N HIS A 23 0.76 3.53 -0.08
CA HIS A 23 0.91 2.08 -0.18
C HIS A 23 1.42 1.48 1.13
N ALA A 24 0.97 0.26 1.41
CA ALA A 24 1.36 -0.50 2.60
C ALA A 24 1.56 -1.98 2.28
N LEU A 25 2.64 -2.57 2.81
CA LEU A 25 2.85 -4.01 2.81
C LEU A 25 2.32 -4.62 4.10
N ARG A 26 1.44 -5.60 3.98
CA ARG A 26 0.73 -6.21 5.10
C ARG A 26 1.33 -7.53 5.55
N ARG A 27 0.99 -7.90 6.79
CA ARG A 27 1.36 -9.17 7.42
C ARG A 27 0.14 -10.07 7.60
N TYR A 28 0.41 -11.35 7.77
CA TYR A 28 -0.57 -12.30 8.30
C TYR A 28 -0.79 -12.02 9.80
N PRO A 29 -1.90 -12.50 10.39
CA PRO A 29 -2.11 -12.42 11.84
C PRO A 29 -0.99 -13.06 12.68
N SER A 30 -0.21 -13.97 12.08
CA SER A 30 0.99 -14.56 12.69
C SER A 30 2.20 -13.63 12.76
N GLY A 31 2.15 -12.45 12.14
CA GLY A 31 3.26 -11.50 12.02
C GLY A 31 4.16 -11.72 10.79
N GLU A 32 3.99 -12.83 10.08
CA GLU A 32 4.75 -13.11 8.85
C GLU A 32 4.28 -12.21 7.71
N GLU A 33 5.20 -11.70 6.89
CA GLU A 33 4.82 -10.88 5.73
C GLU A 33 4.00 -11.68 4.70
N ARG A 34 2.99 -11.05 4.11
CA ARG A 34 2.13 -11.70 3.12
C ARG A 34 2.82 -11.92 1.78
N CYS A 35 3.79 -11.07 1.44
CA CYS A 35 4.42 -11.06 0.13
C CYS A 35 5.18 -12.38 -0.15
N ILE A 36 4.80 -13.05 -1.23
CA ILE A 36 5.44 -14.28 -1.72
C ILE A 36 6.39 -14.04 -2.92
N ALA A 37 6.70 -12.78 -3.21
CA ALA A 37 7.57 -12.38 -4.32
C ALA A 37 7.17 -12.96 -5.69
N CYS A 38 5.86 -12.98 -5.99
CA CYS A 38 5.30 -13.46 -7.26
C CYS A 38 5.52 -12.52 -8.45
N LYS A 39 5.91 -11.26 -8.19
CA LYS A 39 6.18 -10.20 -9.20
C LYS A 39 5.00 -9.79 -10.09
N LEU A 40 3.77 -10.20 -9.77
CA LEU A 40 2.58 -9.79 -10.52
C LEU A 40 2.31 -8.29 -10.40
N CYS A 41 2.50 -7.71 -9.21
CA CYS A 41 2.34 -6.27 -9.00
C CYS A 41 3.39 -5.44 -9.76
N GLU A 42 4.63 -5.95 -9.89
CA GLU A 42 5.67 -5.35 -10.72
C GLU A 42 5.29 -5.40 -12.21
N ALA A 43 4.77 -6.54 -12.69
CA ALA A 43 4.38 -6.72 -14.08
C ALA A 43 3.16 -5.88 -14.50
N ILE A 44 2.16 -5.70 -13.61
CA ILE A 44 0.93 -4.99 -13.94
C ILE A 44 1.05 -3.47 -13.78
N CYS A 45 2.09 -2.97 -13.10
CA CYS A 45 2.23 -1.55 -12.81
C CYS A 45 2.37 -0.74 -14.11
N PRO A 46 1.39 0.09 -14.49
CA PRO A 46 1.40 0.77 -15.79
C PRO A 46 2.53 1.80 -15.90
N ALA A 47 2.95 2.38 -14.78
CA ALA A 47 4.04 3.34 -14.70
C ALA A 47 5.40 2.71 -14.37
N GLN A 48 5.46 1.37 -14.20
CA GLN A 48 6.68 0.64 -13.82
C GLN A 48 7.37 1.24 -12.57
N ALA A 49 6.57 1.65 -11.58
CA ALA A 49 7.05 2.28 -10.35
C ALA A 49 7.61 1.28 -9.32
N ILE A 50 7.31 -0.01 -9.49
CA ILE A 50 7.64 -1.07 -8.54
C ILE A 50 8.88 -1.83 -9.02
N THR A 51 9.84 -2.07 -8.14
CA THR A 51 11.01 -2.93 -8.41
C THR A 51 11.12 -4.01 -7.35
N ILE A 52 11.18 -5.28 -7.78
CA ILE A 52 11.19 -6.43 -6.87
C ILE A 52 12.40 -7.33 -7.14
N GLU A 53 13.13 -7.68 -6.08
CA GLU A 53 14.13 -8.76 -6.10
C GLU A 53 13.75 -9.80 -5.05
N ALA A 54 13.95 -11.07 -5.39
CA ALA A 54 13.45 -12.20 -4.62
C ALA A 54 14.55 -13.22 -4.40
N GLU A 55 14.67 -13.71 -3.17
CA GLU A 55 15.59 -14.78 -2.79
C GLU A 55 14.86 -15.82 -1.93
N THR A 56 15.44 -17.01 -1.87
CA THR A 56 14.96 -18.08 -1.00
C THR A 56 15.56 -17.91 0.38
N ARG A 57 14.72 -17.80 1.41
CA ARG A 57 15.15 -17.75 2.81
C ARG A 57 15.65 -19.13 3.28
N PRO A 58 16.39 -19.20 4.40
CA PRO A 58 16.87 -20.47 4.97
C PRO A 58 15.75 -21.47 5.32
N ASP A 59 14.54 -20.99 5.56
CA ASP A 59 13.34 -21.80 5.82
C ASP A 59 12.71 -22.40 4.54
N GLY A 60 13.30 -22.13 3.37
CA GLY A 60 12.80 -22.56 2.06
C GLY A 60 11.70 -21.67 1.49
N SER A 61 11.26 -20.63 2.21
CA SER A 61 10.24 -19.70 1.72
C SER A 61 10.83 -18.69 0.74
N ARG A 62 10.07 -18.35 -0.31
CA ARG A 62 10.45 -17.32 -1.27
C ARG A 62 9.97 -15.95 -0.80
N ARG A 63 10.90 -15.00 -0.68
CA ARG A 63 10.64 -13.68 -0.08
C ARG A 63 11.39 -12.59 -0.81
N THR A 64 10.93 -11.35 -0.63
CA THR A 64 11.56 -10.20 -1.27
C THR A 64 12.76 -9.72 -0.46
N THR A 65 13.90 -9.59 -1.11
CA THR A 65 15.07 -8.87 -0.56
C THR A 65 14.95 -7.39 -0.82
N ARG A 66 14.39 -7.03 -1.98
CA ARG A 66 14.08 -5.67 -2.39
C ARG A 66 12.64 -5.57 -2.85
N TYR A 67 11.94 -4.55 -2.35
CA TYR A 67 10.59 -4.21 -2.79
C TYR A 67 10.48 -2.69 -2.67
N ASP A 68 10.75 -2.01 -3.76
CA ASP A 68 10.78 -0.55 -3.79
C ASP A 68 9.61 -0.04 -4.63
N ILE A 69 9.03 1.09 -4.21
CA ILE A 69 8.02 1.82 -4.96
C ILE A 69 8.45 3.29 -5.05
N ASP A 70 8.58 3.77 -6.28
CA ASP A 70 8.77 5.19 -6.57
C ASP A 70 7.40 5.90 -6.57
N MET A 71 7.09 6.62 -5.49
CA MET A 71 5.81 7.34 -5.35
C MET A 71 5.67 8.51 -6.33
N THR A 72 6.77 8.94 -6.96
CA THR A 72 6.74 10.00 -7.98
C THR A 72 6.34 9.48 -9.36
N LYS A 73 6.54 8.18 -9.60
CA LYS A 73 6.05 7.48 -10.80
C LYS A 73 4.68 6.86 -10.58
N CYS A 74 4.37 6.46 -9.36
CA CYS A 74 3.10 5.83 -9.03
C CYS A 74 1.92 6.75 -9.40
N ILE A 75 0.94 6.20 -10.10
CA ILE A 75 -0.28 6.92 -10.51
C ILE A 75 -1.51 6.55 -9.66
N TYR A 76 -1.32 5.81 -8.56
CA TYR A 76 -2.37 5.45 -7.59
C TYR A 76 -3.62 4.80 -8.21
N CYS A 77 -3.40 3.93 -9.20
CA CYS A 77 -4.48 3.26 -9.93
C CYS A 77 -5.08 2.05 -9.19
N GLY A 78 -4.42 1.51 -8.17
CA GLY A 78 -4.88 0.33 -7.43
C GLY A 78 -4.72 -1.02 -8.10
N LEU A 79 -4.15 -1.10 -9.31
CA LEU A 79 -3.94 -2.38 -10.00
C LEU A 79 -3.03 -3.34 -9.22
N CYS A 80 -2.06 -2.81 -8.47
CA CYS A 80 -1.19 -3.64 -7.63
C CYS A 80 -1.94 -4.34 -6.49
N GLN A 81 -2.96 -3.69 -5.92
CA GLN A 81 -3.81 -4.24 -4.88
C GLN A 81 -4.70 -5.36 -5.42
N GLU A 82 -5.29 -5.16 -6.60
CA GLU A 82 -6.18 -6.15 -7.23
C GLU A 82 -5.41 -7.34 -7.81
N ALA A 83 -4.20 -7.11 -8.34
CA ALA A 83 -3.37 -8.17 -8.91
C ALA A 83 -2.67 -9.04 -7.86
N CYS A 84 -2.65 -8.64 -6.58
CA CYS A 84 -1.94 -9.37 -5.56
C CYS A 84 -2.71 -10.63 -5.13
N PRO A 85 -2.19 -11.85 -5.34
CA PRO A 85 -2.94 -13.09 -5.04
C PRO A 85 -3.07 -13.38 -3.54
N VAL A 86 -2.41 -12.60 -2.68
CA VAL A 86 -2.28 -12.84 -1.24
C VAL A 86 -2.57 -11.59 -0.41
N ASP A 87 -3.11 -10.53 -1.04
CA ASP A 87 -3.37 -9.21 -0.43
C ASP A 87 -2.16 -8.64 0.32
N ALA A 88 -0.96 -8.77 -0.26
CA ALA A 88 0.28 -8.32 0.38
C ALA A 88 0.49 -6.80 0.26
N ILE A 89 0.29 -6.24 -0.93
CA ILE A 89 0.37 -4.80 -1.18
C ILE A 89 -1.06 -4.26 -1.26
N VAL A 90 -1.32 -3.18 -0.53
CA VAL A 90 -2.63 -2.50 -0.56
C VAL A 90 -2.41 -0.99 -0.63
N GLU A 91 -3.39 -0.28 -1.20
CA GLU A 91 -3.47 1.18 -1.13
C GLU A 91 -4.29 1.56 0.10
N GLY A 92 -3.66 2.28 1.03
CA GLY A 92 -4.25 2.63 2.31
C GLY A 92 -5.08 3.91 2.30
N PRO A 93 -5.70 4.25 3.45
CA PRO A 93 -6.52 5.44 3.59
C PRO A 93 -5.70 6.73 3.72
N ASN A 94 -4.40 6.64 4.00
CA ASN A 94 -3.57 7.81 4.22
C ASN A 94 -3.33 8.58 2.92
N PHE A 95 -3.57 9.89 2.93
CA PHE A 95 -3.31 10.79 1.81
C PHE A 95 -2.44 11.99 2.20
N GLU A 96 -2.15 12.17 3.50
CA GLU A 96 -1.41 13.31 4.04
C GLU A 96 0.04 12.90 4.35
N TYR A 97 0.84 12.70 3.30
CA TYR A 97 2.24 12.27 3.43
C TYR A 97 3.19 13.06 2.52
N SER A 98 2.85 14.32 2.22
CA SER A 98 3.76 15.24 1.52
C SER A 98 5.10 15.35 2.24
N THR A 99 6.19 15.32 1.47
CA THR A 99 7.56 15.31 1.97
C THR A 99 8.30 16.59 1.56
N GLU A 100 9.40 16.88 2.24
CA GLU A 100 10.24 18.04 1.90
C GLU A 100 11.27 17.70 0.82
N THR A 101 11.64 16.42 0.71
CA THR A 101 12.63 15.95 -0.26
C THR A 101 12.06 14.88 -1.19
N HIS A 102 12.64 14.81 -2.40
CA HIS A 102 12.30 13.79 -3.40
C HIS A 102 12.66 12.37 -2.93
N MET A 103 13.78 12.23 -2.21
CA MET A 103 14.26 10.92 -1.75
C MET A 103 13.28 10.26 -0.77
N GLU A 104 12.57 11.06 0.04
CA GLU A 104 11.56 10.53 0.95
C GLU A 104 10.40 9.86 0.21
N LEU A 105 10.15 10.17 -1.07
CA LEU A 105 9.13 9.54 -1.92
C LEU A 105 9.59 8.25 -2.62
N LEU A 106 10.85 7.86 -2.44
CA LEU A 106 11.40 6.60 -2.93
C LEU A 106 11.30 5.57 -1.82
N TYR A 107 10.17 4.86 -1.76
CA TYR A 107 9.89 3.95 -0.66
C TYR A 107 10.60 2.63 -0.86
N ASN A 108 11.26 2.17 0.19
CA ASN A 108 11.81 0.82 0.27
C ASN A 108 10.82 -0.12 0.97
N LYS A 109 11.18 -1.41 1.02
CA LYS A 109 10.37 -2.45 1.66
C LYS A 109 10.06 -2.14 3.12
N GLU A 110 11.03 -1.61 3.87
CA GLU A 110 10.89 -1.32 5.30
C GLU A 110 9.87 -0.21 5.56
N LYS A 111 9.92 0.88 4.78
CA LYS A 111 8.95 1.96 4.85
C LYS A 111 7.53 1.45 4.55
N LEU A 112 7.37 0.62 3.53
CA LEU A 112 6.08 0.02 3.18
C LEU A 112 5.54 -0.92 4.26
N LEU A 113 6.40 -1.72 4.90
CA LEU A 113 6.02 -2.57 6.03
C LEU A 113 5.64 -1.72 7.25
N THR A 114 6.40 -0.66 7.54
CA THR A 114 6.09 0.28 8.63
C THR A 114 4.73 0.95 8.43
N ASN A 115 4.40 1.30 7.18
CA ASN A 115 3.08 1.82 6.83
C ASN A 115 1.99 0.77 7.07
N GLY A 116 2.24 -0.49 6.71
CA GLY A 116 1.35 -1.61 7.00
C GLY A 116 1.12 -1.79 8.49
N ASP A 117 2.19 -1.86 9.28
CA ASP A 117 2.13 -2.03 10.73
C ASP A 117 1.35 -0.87 11.40
N ARG A 118 1.50 0.36 10.91
CA ARG A 118 0.77 1.55 11.40
C ARG A 118 -0.72 1.52 11.07
N TRP A 119 -1.08 1.12 9.85
CA TRP A 119 -2.44 1.25 9.32
C TRP A 119 -3.23 -0.06 9.29
N GLU A 120 -2.64 -1.20 9.69
CA GLU A 120 -3.26 -2.54 9.59
C GLU A 120 -4.69 -2.62 10.15
N PRO A 121 -5.05 -2.03 11.31
CA PRO A 121 -6.42 -2.09 11.80
C PRO A 121 -7.44 -1.47 10.83
N GLU A 122 -7.10 -0.36 10.20
CA GLU A 122 -7.97 0.35 9.26
C GLU A 122 -7.97 -0.32 7.87
N LEU A 123 -6.79 -0.77 7.42
CA LEU A 123 -6.66 -1.57 6.19
C LEU A 123 -7.52 -2.83 6.27
N ALA A 124 -7.42 -3.59 7.37
CA ALA A 124 -8.20 -4.80 7.58
C ALA A 124 -9.70 -4.51 7.62
N ALA A 125 -10.13 -3.42 8.28
CA ALA A 125 -11.54 -3.02 8.33
C ALA A 125 -12.09 -2.67 6.93
N ASN A 126 -11.36 -1.88 6.14
CA ASN A 126 -11.76 -1.51 4.78
C ASN A 126 -11.80 -2.74 3.85
N LEU A 127 -10.83 -3.65 3.97
CA LEU A 127 -10.83 -4.89 3.20
C LEU A 127 -12.03 -5.77 3.55
N GLN A 128 -12.37 -5.86 4.84
CA GLN A 128 -13.51 -6.61 5.33
C GLN A 128 -14.85 -6.00 4.91
N SER A 129 -14.94 -4.70 4.62
CA SER A 129 -16.17 -4.11 4.06
C SER A 129 -16.30 -4.37 2.56
N GLU A 130 -15.18 -4.49 1.83
CA GLU A 130 -15.18 -4.57 0.37
C GLU A 130 -14.96 -5.98 -0.23
N TYR A 131 -14.70 -7.00 0.59
CA TYR A 131 -14.30 -8.34 0.09
C TYR A 131 -15.28 -9.00 -0.89
N LEU A 132 -16.58 -8.67 -0.83
CA LEU A 132 -17.60 -9.23 -1.74
C LEU A 132 -17.58 -8.61 -3.15
N TYR A 133 -16.92 -7.48 -3.33
CA TYR A 133 -16.89 -6.71 -4.57
C TYR A 133 -15.55 -6.80 -5.31
N ARG A 134 -14.70 -7.75 -4.89
CA ARG A 134 -13.37 -8.01 -5.46
C ARG A 134 -13.36 -9.29 -6.28
#